data_AF-A0A177HHM6-F1
#
_entry.id   AF-A0A177HHM6-F1
#
_cell.length_a   1.000
_cell.length_b   1.000
_cell.length_c   1.000
_cell.angle_alpha   90.00
_cell.angle_beta   90.00
_cell.angle_gamma   90.00
#
_symmetry.space_group_name_H-M   'P 1'
#
loop_
_entity.id
_entity.type
_entity.pdbx_description
1 polymer ?
#
loop_
_entity_poly.entity_id
_entity_poly.type
_entity_poly.pdbx_seq_one_letter_code
_entity_poly.pdbx_strand_id
1 'polypeptide(L)'
;MNVIELLADLQARHDEATTRAGELRDQIEHLTAALAETEARLAELTTTRKVIAELAPTRAEPEPTAAYQAILNAFNQHPDQTFRVRDLHELLGMPTDDPAMNVTRSRLGRLTRQGFPTQPGRGLYQKRT
;
A
#
# COMPACT_ATOMS: atom_id res chain seq x y z
N MET A 1 -49.21 -47.10 2.83
CA MET A 1 -48.95 -45.97 3.74
C MET A 1 -50.28 -45.45 4.24
N ASN A 2 -50.50 -45.49 5.56
CA ASN A 2 -51.73 -45.01 6.19
C ASN A 2 -51.63 -43.49 6.47
N VAL A 3 -52.76 -42.80 6.56
CA VAL A 3 -52.86 -41.36 6.87
C VAL A 3 -52.07 -40.98 8.13
N ILE A 4 -52.06 -41.85 9.14
CA ILE A 4 -51.30 -41.63 10.38
C ILE A 4 -49.79 -41.57 10.12
N GLU A 5 -49.26 -42.46 9.27
CA GLU A 5 -47.83 -42.48 8.92
C GLU A 5 -47.44 -41.26 8.10
N LEU A 6 -48.31 -40.81 7.19
CA LEU A 6 -48.11 -39.61 6.40
C LEU A 6 -48.08 -38.34 7.28
N LEU A 7 -48.98 -38.26 8.27
CA LEU A 7 -49.00 -37.14 9.22
C LEU A 7 -47.75 -37.13 10.11
N ALA A 8 -47.26 -38.29 10.53
CA ALA A 8 -46.02 -38.40 11.30
C ALA A 8 -44.78 -37.96 10.49
N ASP A 9 -44.68 -38.38 9.22
CA ASP A 9 -43.60 -37.94 8.32
C ASP A 9 -43.66 -36.42 8.06
N LEU A 10 -44.87 -35.88 7.86
CA LEU A 10 -45.05 -34.43 7.69
C LEU A 10 -44.64 -33.64 8.93
N GLN A 11 -44.97 -34.13 10.12
CA GLN A 11 -44.57 -33.52 11.39
C GLN A 11 -43.04 -33.53 11.55
N ALA A 12 -42.39 -34.66 11.25
CA ALA A 12 -40.93 -34.76 11.31
C ALA A 12 -40.25 -33.76 10.37
N ARG A 13 -40.75 -33.62 9.13
CA ARG A 13 -40.24 -32.62 8.17
C ARG A 13 -40.49 -31.19 8.61
N HIS A 14 -41.63 -30.92 9.25
CA HIS A 14 -41.93 -29.61 9.81
C HIS A 14 -40.93 -29.25 10.92
N ASP A 15 -40.63 -30.19 11.81
CA ASP A 15 -39.73 -29.96 12.93
C ASP A 15 -38.27 -29.80 12.47
N GLU A 16 -37.85 -30.57 11.46
CA GLU A 16 -36.57 -30.39 10.77
C GLU A 16 -36.47 -29.00 10.11
N ALA A 17 -37.49 -28.60 9.34
CA ALA A 17 -37.52 -27.29 8.69
C ALA A 17 -37.51 -26.14 9.70
N THR A 18 -38.20 -26.30 10.84
CA THR A 18 -38.21 -25.32 11.93
C THR A 18 -36.84 -25.18 12.57
N THR A 19 -36.17 -26.32 12.83
CA THR A 19 -34.80 -26.35 13.38
C THR A 19 -33.84 -25.66 12.41
N ARG A 20 -33.90 -26.00 11.12
CA ARG A 20 -33.06 -25.41 10.09
C ARG A 20 -33.29 -23.91 9.94
N ALA A 21 -34.54 -23.46 10.05
CA ALA A 21 -34.88 -22.04 10.03
C ALA A 21 -34.31 -21.30 11.25
N GLY A 22 -34.26 -21.94 12.43
CA GLY A 22 -33.58 -21.40 13.61
C GLY A 22 -32.09 -21.21 13.38
N GLU A 23 -31.40 -22.27 12.94
CA GLU A 23 -29.95 -22.21 12.64
C GLU A 23 -29.59 -21.12 11.62
N LEU A 24 -30.41 -20.95 10.57
CA LEU A 24 -30.19 -19.92 9.56
C LEU A 24 -30.39 -18.50 10.13
N ARG A 25 -31.35 -18.31 11.05
CA ARG A 25 -31.53 -17.02 11.73
C ARG A 25 -30.34 -16.69 12.61
N ASP A 26 -29.84 -17.66 13.37
CA ASP A 26 -28.66 -17.49 14.23
C ASP A 26 -27.42 -17.17 13.39
N GLN A 27 -27.25 -17.82 12.23
CA GLN A 27 -26.17 -17.51 11.29
C GLN A 27 -26.29 -16.10 10.70
N ILE A 28 -27.49 -15.66 10.33
CA ILE A 28 -27.73 -14.31 9.84
C ILE A 28 -27.38 -13.28 10.91
N GLU A 29 -27.78 -13.51 12.17
CA GLU A 29 -27.46 -12.63 13.29
C GLU A 29 -25.94 -12.52 13.49
N HIS A 30 -25.25 -13.67 13.52
CA HIS A 30 -23.79 -13.71 13.64
C HIS A 30 -23.08 -12.97 12.50
N LEU A 31 -23.46 -13.23 11.25
CA LEU A 31 -22.87 -12.58 10.08
C LEU A 31 -23.16 -11.07 10.06
N THR A 32 -24.35 -10.66 10.49
CA THR A 32 -24.71 -9.24 10.58
C THR A 32 -23.84 -8.52 11.63
N ALA A 33 -23.60 -9.15 12.78
CA ALA A 33 -22.70 -8.60 13.79
C ALA A 33 -21.25 -8.51 13.30
N ALA A 34 -20.75 -9.55 12.63
CA ALA A 34 -19.40 -9.56 12.05
C ALA A 34 -19.22 -8.51 10.94
N LEU A 35 -20.27 -8.29 10.13
CA LEU A 35 -20.29 -7.24 9.12
C LEU A 35 -20.21 -5.86 9.76
N ALA A 36 -21.05 -5.58 10.76
CA ALA A 36 -21.05 -4.30 11.47
C ALA A 36 -19.69 -4.00 12.12
N GLU A 37 -19.04 -5.00 12.71
CA GLU A 37 -17.68 -4.84 13.27
C GLU A 37 -16.64 -4.52 12.18
N THR A 38 -16.73 -5.19 11.02
CA THR A 38 -15.83 -4.95 9.90
C THR A 38 -16.02 -3.56 9.30
N GLU A 39 -17.27 -3.11 9.15
CA GLU A 39 -17.61 -1.77 8.69
C GLU A 39 -17.10 -0.68 9.65
N ALA A 40 -17.22 -0.89 10.96
CA ALA A 40 -16.66 0.00 11.97
C ALA A 40 -15.13 0.12 11.82
N ARG A 41 -14.42 -1.01 11.69
CA ARG A 41 -12.96 -1.02 11.44
C ARG A 41 -12.60 -0.31 10.14
N LEU A 42 -13.38 -0.46 9.07
CA LEU A 42 -13.15 0.23 7.81
C LEU A 42 -13.36 1.75 7.93
N ALA A 43 -14.34 2.18 8.72
CA ALA A 43 -14.57 3.59 9.02
C ALA A 43 -13.41 4.20 9.82
N GLU A 44 -12.88 3.46 10.81
CA GLU A 44 -11.68 3.83 11.55
C GLU A 44 -10.48 3.99 10.61
N LEU A 45 -10.19 2.98 9.78
CA LEU A 45 -9.08 3.04 8.81
C LEU A 45 -9.22 4.19 7.81
N THR A 46 -10.45 4.48 7.36
CA THR A 46 -10.72 5.62 6.49
C THR A 46 -10.43 6.93 7.20
N THR A 47 -10.81 7.04 8.47
CA THR A 47 -10.51 8.20 9.31
C THR A 47 -9.00 8.34 9.52
N THR A 48 -8.30 7.26 9.89
CA THR A 48 -6.83 7.25 10.03
C THR A 48 -6.15 7.68 8.73
N ARG A 49 -6.60 7.19 7.57
CA ARG A 49 -6.06 7.61 6.27
C ARG A 49 -6.24 9.10 6.03
N LYS A 50 -7.41 9.67 6.35
CA LYS A 50 -7.67 11.12 6.23
C LYS A 50 -6.73 11.92 7.14
N VAL A 51 -6.63 11.53 8.42
CA VAL A 51 -5.73 12.17 9.38
C VAL A 51 -4.28 12.12 8.91
N ILE A 52 -3.81 10.96 8.44
CA ILE A 52 -2.46 10.84 7.87
C ILE A 52 -2.30 11.75 6.65
N ALA A 53 -3.29 11.84 5.76
CA ALA A 53 -3.22 12.70 4.59
C ALA A 53 -3.21 14.19 4.94
N GLU A 54 -3.93 14.60 5.99
CA GLU A 54 -3.93 15.98 6.52
C GLU A 54 -2.61 16.33 7.22
N LEU A 55 -2.01 15.36 7.93
CA LEU A 55 -0.70 15.51 8.58
C LEU A 55 0.47 15.35 7.62
N ALA A 56 0.28 14.67 6.49
CA ALA A 56 1.28 14.57 5.45
C ALA A 56 1.48 15.95 4.83
N PRO A 57 2.71 16.48 4.76
CA PRO A 57 2.96 17.76 4.10
C PRO A 57 2.44 17.67 2.66
N THR A 58 1.54 18.60 2.32
CA THR A 58 1.04 18.80 0.95
C THR A 58 2.24 18.97 0.05
N ARG A 59 2.57 17.93 -0.75
CA ARG A 59 3.71 17.83 -1.69
C ARG A 59 4.49 19.14 -1.86
N ALA A 60 5.26 19.49 -0.84
CA ALA A 60 6.42 20.35 -0.94
C ALA A 60 7.55 19.43 -1.40
N GLU A 61 8.60 20.00 -1.97
CA GLU A 61 9.76 19.26 -2.46
C GLU A 61 10.09 18.04 -1.58
N PRO A 62 10.41 16.89 -2.17
CA PRO A 62 10.61 15.67 -1.40
C PRO A 62 11.58 15.94 -0.27
N GLU A 63 11.08 15.75 0.96
CA GLU A 63 11.86 15.82 2.21
C GLU A 63 13.25 15.24 1.97
N PRO A 64 14.34 15.84 2.47
CA PRO A 64 15.70 15.45 2.12
C PRO A 64 15.98 13.94 2.19
N THR A 65 15.29 13.25 3.11
CA THR A 65 15.32 11.78 3.29
C THR A 65 14.55 11.01 2.19
N ALA A 66 13.35 11.45 1.81
CA ALA A 66 12.56 10.82 0.75
C ALA A 66 13.22 10.97 -0.62
N ALA A 67 13.81 12.15 -0.89
CA ALA A 67 14.61 12.37 -2.10
C ALA A 67 15.85 11.46 -2.13
N TYR A 68 16.49 11.24 -0.97
CA TYR A 68 17.63 10.33 -0.85
C TYR A 68 17.25 8.89 -1.18
N GLN A 69 16.12 8.41 -0.64
CA GLN A 69 15.61 7.08 -0.90
C GLN A 69 15.21 6.89 -2.37
N ALA A 70 14.55 7.89 -2.99
CA ALA A 70 14.19 7.84 -4.41
C ALA A 70 15.43 7.72 -5.32
N ILE A 71 16.49 8.49 -5.03
CA ILE A 71 17.76 8.42 -5.75
C ILE A 71 18.41 7.05 -5.58
N LEU A 72 18.47 6.51 -4.37
CA LEU A 72 19.03 5.17 -4.11
C LEU A 72 18.24 4.07 -4.82
N ASN A 73 16.91 4.17 -4.81
CA ASN A 73 16.03 3.22 -5.49
C ASN A 73 16.23 3.25 -7.01
N ALA A 74 16.44 4.42 -7.62
CA ALA A 74 16.73 4.54 -9.04
C ALA A 74 18.01 3.78 -9.43
N PHE A 75 19.10 3.92 -8.67
CA PHE A 75 20.31 3.14 -8.92
C PHE A 75 20.10 1.64 -8.68
N ASN A 76 19.27 1.26 -7.71
CA ASN A 76 18.98 -0.15 -7.46
C ASN A 76 18.17 -0.81 -8.58
N GLN A 77 17.22 -0.08 -9.18
CA GLN A 77 16.40 -0.53 -10.30
C GLN A 77 17.18 -0.60 -11.62
N HIS A 78 18.20 0.25 -11.77
CA HIS A 78 19.02 0.35 -12.98
C HIS A 78 20.52 0.19 -12.65
N PRO A 79 20.97 -1.02 -12.25
CA PRO A 79 22.34 -1.25 -11.77
C PRO A 79 23.41 -0.98 -12.83
N ASP A 80 23.12 -1.33 -14.09
CA ASP A 80 24.06 -1.22 -15.21
C ASP A 80 24.02 0.15 -15.91
N GLN A 81 23.11 1.03 -15.49
CA GLN A 81 22.93 2.34 -16.10
C GLN A 81 23.76 3.40 -15.39
N THR A 82 24.42 4.24 -16.20
CA THR A 82 25.04 5.47 -15.72
C THR A 82 24.04 6.62 -15.82
N PHE A 83 23.90 7.39 -14.75
CA PHE A 83 23.00 8.55 -14.68
C PHE A 83 23.79 9.85 -14.58
N ARG A 84 23.43 10.84 -15.40
CA ARG A 84 23.66 12.25 -15.06
C ARG A 84 22.55 12.75 -14.15
N VAL A 85 22.79 13.86 -13.48
CA VAL A 85 21.80 14.48 -12.59
C VAL A 85 20.51 14.85 -13.34
N ARG A 86 20.62 15.31 -14.58
CA ARG A 86 19.44 15.60 -15.40
C ARG A 86 18.62 14.33 -15.68
N ASP A 87 19.28 13.28 -16.15
CA ASP A 87 18.65 11.99 -16.47
C ASP A 87 17.94 11.39 -15.23
N LEU A 88 18.54 11.57 -14.05
CA LEU A 88 17.95 11.15 -12.78
C LEU A 88 16.71 11.98 -12.41
N HIS A 89 16.72 13.28 -12.67
CA HIS A 89 15.55 14.13 -12.44
C HIS A 89 14.42 13.80 -13.40
N GLU A 90 14.72 13.53 -14.67
CA GLU A 90 13.74 13.09 -15.66
C GLU A 90 13.11 11.74 -15.25
N LEU A 91 13.93 10.77 -14.85
CA LEU A 91 13.46 9.47 -14.37
C LEU A 91 12.56 9.57 -13.14
N LEU A 92 12.90 10.47 -12.21
CA LEU A 92 12.19 10.63 -10.93
C LEU A 92 11.05 11.66 -10.99
N GLY A 93 10.81 12.30 -12.15
CA GLY A 93 9.84 13.39 -12.29
C GLY A 93 10.13 14.59 -11.38
N MET A 94 11.41 14.87 -11.12
CA MET A 94 11.87 15.99 -10.29
C MET A 94 12.10 17.25 -11.14
N PRO A 95 11.92 18.46 -10.58
CA PRO A 95 12.19 19.72 -11.28
C PRO A 95 13.62 19.80 -11.82
N THR A 96 13.81 20.19 -13.08
CA THR A 96 15.13 20.24 -13.74
C THR A 96 15.75 21.65 -13.75
N ASP A 97 15.28 22.55 -12.88
CA ASP A 97 15.87 23.87 -12.68
C ASP A 97 17.22 23.77 -11.93
N ASP A 98 18.09 24.77 -12.15
CA ASP A 98 19.46 24.77 -11.61
C ASP A 98 19.52 24.63 -10.08
N PRO A 99 18.67 25.31 -9.27
CA PRO A 99 18.60 25.09 -7.83
C PRO A 99 18.36 23.63 -7.45
N ALA A 100 17.32 23.00 -8.00
CA ALA A 100 16.98 21.61 -7.72
C ALA A 100 18.10 20.65 -8.12
N MET A 101 18.71 20.86 -9.30
CA MET A 101 19.84 20.04 -9.76
C MET A 101 21.09 20.20 -8.89
N ASN A 102 21.38 21.40 -8.36
CA ASN A 102 22.53 21.64 -7.49
C ASN A 102 22.40 20.96 -6.12
N VAL A 103 21.18 20.90 -5.59
CA VAL A 103 20.88 20.14 -4.38
C VAL A 103 21.13 18.64 -4.61
N THR A 104 20.67 18.09 -5.73
CA THR A 104 20.90 16.68 -6.08
C THR A 104 22.38 16.37 -6.33
N ARG A 105 23.13 17.25 -7.01
CA ARG A 105 24.61 17.12 -7.14
C ARG A 105 25.28 17.02 -5.78
N SER A 106 24.90 17.89 -4.84
CA SER A 106 25.47 17.90 -3.49
C SER A 106 25.14 16.61 -2.72
N ARG A 107 23.92 16.08 -2.88
CA ARG A 107 23.49 14.81 -2.29
C ARG A 107 24.25 13.62 -2.88
N LEU A 108 24.37 13.56 -4.21
CA LEU A 108 25.12 12.50 -4.91
C LEU A 108 26.60 12.53 -4.51
N GLY A 109 27.19 13.71 -4.34
CA GLY A 109 28.55 13.84 -3.81
C GLY A 109 28.72 13.23 -2.42
N ARG A 110 27.74 13.40 -1.52
CA ARG A 110 27.75 12.76 -0.19
C ARG A 110 27.55 11.25 -0.29
N LEU A 111 26.57 10.79 -1.08
CA LEU A 111 26.30 9.37 -1.32
C LEU A 111 27.52 8.63 -1.86
N THR A 112 28.23 9.24 -2.81
CA THR A 112 29.44 8.68 -3.41
C THR A 112 30.55 8.53 -2.36
N ARG A 113 30.73 9.51 -1.47
CA ARG A 113 31.69 9.41 -0.35
C ARG A 113 31.31 8.34 0.67
N GLN A 114 30.02 8.11 0.88
CA GLN A 114 29.49 7.03 1.72
C GLN A 114 29.57 5.67 1.03
N GLY A 115 29.96 5.63 -0.25
CA GLY A 115 30.19 4.39 -1.00
C GLY A 115 28.93 3.74 -1.55
N PHE A 116 27.83 4.49 -1.72
CA PHE A 116 26.58 3.97 -2.28
C PHE A 116 26.63 3.86 -3.82
N PRO A 117 26.59 4.95 -4.62
CA PRO A 117 26.96 4.90 -6.04
C PRO A 117 28.46 5.11 -6.22
N THR A 118 28.99 4.61 -7.33
CA THR A 118 30.32 4.94 -7.86
C THR A 118 30.22 6.10 -8.85
N GLN A 119 31.33 6.79 -9.07
CA GLN A 119 31.44 7.86 -10.06
C GLN A 119 32.43 7.44 -11.16
N PRO A 120 31.96 6.75 -12.22
CA PRO A 120 32.83 6.27 -13.29
C PRO A 120 33.41 7.39 -14.16
N GLY A 121 32.82 8.59 -14.12
CA GLY A 121 33.32 9.77 -14.82
C GLY A 121 32.71 11.06 -14.26
N ARG A 122 33.24 12.22 -14.68
CA ARG A 122 32.80 13.52 -14.14
C ARG A 122 31.29 13.71 -14.34
N GLY A 123 30.55 13.79 -13.23
CA GLY A 123 29.09 14.00 -13.25
C GLY A 123 28.26 12.78 -13.70
N LEU A 124 28.89 11.61 -13.80
CA LEU A 124 28.23 10.33 -14.05
C LEU A 124 28.20 9.53 -12.75
N TYR A 125 27.07 8.90 -12.47
CA TYR A 125 26.87 8.09 -11.27
C TYR A 125 26.31 6.74 -11.68
N GLN A 126 26.77 5.67 -11.04
CA GLN A 126 26.30 4.31 -11.28
C GLN A 126 26.15 3.57 -9.96
N LYS A 127 25.29 2.54 -9.93
CA LYS A 127 25.24 1.65 -8.78
C LYS A 127 26.62 1.03 -8.54
N ARG A 128 27.03 0.98 -7.28
CA ARG A 128 28.18 0.18 -6.88
C ARG A 128 27.78 -1.29 -6.88
N THR A 129 28.41 -2.07 -7.76
CA THR A 129 28.40 -3.55 -7.72
C THR A 129 29.37 -4.07 -6.68
#